data_AF-A0A844AIT1-F1
#
_entry.id   AF-A0A844AIT1-F1
#
_cell.length_a   1.000
_cell.length_b   1.000
_cell.length_c   1.000
_cell.angle_alpha   90.00
_cell.angle_beta   90.00
_cell.angle_gamma   90.00
#
_symmetry.space_group_name_H-M   'P 1'
#
loop_
_entity.id
_entity.type
_entity.pdbx_description
1 polymer ?
#
loop_
_entity_poly.entity_id
_entity_poly.type
_entity_poly.pdbx_seq_one_letter_code
_entity_poly.pdbx_strand_id
1 'polypeptide(L)'
;MRHYFFDLHWDDESFIDEEGIAHFDDGSALYYARRIADKIGRDVDYGSLKVEVRSSEGRLLATVAPSGGRGCEQFALIDRRRPGLFRYQRESAVSAGGTAALI
;
A
#
# COMPACT_ATOMS: atom_id res chain seq x y z
N MET A 1 -20.73 -7.02 13.36
CA MET A 1 -19.48 -7.49 12.73
C MET A 1 -19.85 -8.25 11.47
N ARG A 2 -19.05 -8.12 10.42
CA ARG A 2 -19.24 -8.74 9.10
C ARG A 2 -18.00 -9.57 8.77
N HIS A 3 -18.19 -10.64 8.03
CA HIS A 3 -17.13 -11.60 7.75
C HIS A 3 -16.55 -11.36 6.36
N TYR A 4 -15.22 -11.30 6.26
CA TYR A 4 -14.50 -11.01 5.01
C TYR A 4 -13.36 -12.00 4.80
N PHE A 5 -12.98 -12.19 3.55
CA PHE A 5 -11.89 -13.07 3.14
C PHE A 5 -10.84 -12.27 2.38
N PHE A 6 -9.57 -12.62 2.56
CA PHE A 6 -8.42 -11.93 1.98
C PHE A 6 -7.59 -12.87 1.13
N ASP A 7 -8.00 -13.07 -0.11
CA ASP A 7 -7.26 -13.94 -1.03
C ASP A 7 -5.99 -13.23 -1.50
N LEU A 8 -4.92 -13.98 -1.66
CA LEU A 8 -3.62 -13.49 -2.09
C LEU A 8 -3.34 -14.03 -3.49
N HIS A 9 -2.91 -13.15 -4.39
CA HIS A 9 -2.54 -13.50 -5.76
C HIS A 9 -1.17 -12.91 -6.10
N TRP A 10 -0.26 -13.71 -6.65
CA TRP A 10 1.03 -13.24 -7.17
C TRP A 10 1.39 -14.06 -8.40
N ASP A 11 1.79 -13.39 -9.47
CA ASP A 11 2.08 -14.00 -10.78
C ASP A 11 0.99 -15.00 -11.23
N ASP A 12 1.30 -16.29 -11.26
CA ASP A 12 0.38 -17.40 -11.63
C ASP A 12 -0.12 -18.20 -10.41
N GLU A 13 0.24 -17.80 -9.20
CA GLU A 13 -0.14 -18.47 -7.95
C GLU A 13 -1.22 -17.69 -7.19
N SER A 14 -2.03 -18.43 -6.43
CA SER A 14 -3.06 -17.87 -5.57
C SER A 14 -3.23 -18.67 -4.29
N PHE A 15 -3.46 -17.97 -3.19
CA PHE A 15 -3.90 -18.53 -1.92
C PHE A 15 -5.30 -17.99 -1.60
N ILE A 16 -6.25 -18.90 -1.42
CA ILE A 16 -7.63 -18.57 -1.09
C ILE A 16 -7.82 -18.63 0.42
N ASP A 17 -8.37 -17.55 0.98
CA ASP A 17 -8.77 -17.50 2.37
C ASP A 17 -10.16 -18.17 2.52
N GLU A 18 -10.17 -19.35 3.13
CA GLU A 18 -11.39 -20.12 3.42
C GLU A 18 -11.96 -19.82 4.81
N GLU A 19 -11.10 -19.39 5.74
CA GLU A 19 -11.49 -19.17 7.12
C GLU A 19 -12.11 -17.80 7.30
N GLY A 20 -11.51 -16.76 6.70
CA GLY A 20 -11.89 -15.35 6.78
C GLY A 20 -11.81 -14.77 8.19
N ILE A 21 -12.09 -13.47 8.30
CA ILE A 21 -11.99 -12.71 9.55
C ILE A 21 -13.15 -11.72 9.69
N ALA A 22 -13.64 -11.56 10.93
CA ALA A 22 -14.66 -10.59 11.26
C ALA A 22 -14.10 -9.15 11.33
N HIS A 23 -14.71 -8.24 10.58
CA HIS A 23 -14.45 -6.79 10.61
C HIS A 23 -15.71 -5.99 10.98
N PHE A 24 -15.51 -4.71 11.29
CA PHE A 24 -16.61 -3.82 11.69
C PHE A 24 -17.50 -3.47 10.50
N ASP A 25 -16.86 -3.10 9.40
CA ASP A 25 -17.45 -2.67 8.13
C ASP A 25 -16.49 -2.92 6.96
N ASP A 26 -16.94 -2.58 5.74
CA ASP A 26 -16.15 -2.75 4.52
C ASP A 26 -14.87 -1.89 4.56
N GLY A 27 -14.93 -0.69 5.14
CA GLY A 27 -13.79 0.23 5.23
C GLY A 27 -12.65 -0.33 6.07
N SER A 28 -12.98 -0.94 7.21
CA SER A 28 -12.00 -1.61 8.07
C SER A 28 -11.40 -2.84 7.39
N ALA A 29 -12.18 -3.63 6.64
CA ALA A 29 -11.64 -4.75 5.86
C ALA A 29 -10.65 -4.26 4.78
N LEU A 30 -11.02 -3.22 4.02
CA LEU A 30 -10.15 -2.64 2.99
C LEU A 30 -8.86 -2.03 3.57
N TYR A 31 -8.93 -1.43 4.77
CA TYR A 31 -7.76 -0.95 5.48
C TYR A 31 -6.76 -2.07 5.79
N TYR A 32 -7.26 -3.21 6.26
CA TYR A 32 -6.39 -4.37 6.54
C TYR A 32 -5.86 -5.03 5.26
N ALA A 33 -6.65 -5.10 4.20
CA ALA A 33 -6.18 -5.57 2.89
C ALA A 33 -4.98 -4.77 2.39
N ARG A 34 -5.04 -3.43 2.51
CA ARG A 34 -3.90 -2.55 2.19
C ARG A 34 -2.68 -2.87 3.05
N ARG A 35 -2.87 -3.10 4.35
CA ARG A 35 -1.75 -3.48 5.23
C ARG A 35 -1.14 -4.84 4.89
N ILE A 36 -1.95 -5.82 4.50
CA ILE A 36 -1.46 -7.13 4.07
C ILE A 36 -0.63 -6.95 2.80
N ALA A 37 -1.19 -6.26 1.79
CA ALA A 37 -0.51 -5.98 0.53
C ALA A 37 0.84 -5.25 0.76
N ASP A 38 0.83 -4.18 1.57
CA ASP A 38 2.05 -3.42 1.87
C ASP A 38 3.07 -4.20 2.72
N LYS A 39 2.62 -5.12 3.58
CA LYS A 39 3.51 -5.89 4.46
C LYS A 39 4.21 -7.01 3.70
N ILE A 40 3.48 -7.73 2.84
CA ILE A 40 3.99 -8.88 2.10
C ILE A 40 4.67 -8.41 0.81
N GLY A 41 4.02 -7.57 0.00
CA GLY A 41 4.55 -7.16 -1.31
C GLY A 41 5.68 -6.13 -1.27
N ARG A 42 6.23 -5.85 -0.08
CA ARG A 42 7.54 -5.16 0.06
C ARG A 42 8.71 -6.12 0.00
N ASP A 43 8.46 -7.41 0.15
CA ASP A 43 9.45 -8.42 -0.15
C ASP A 43 9.63 -8.50 -1.68
N VAL A 44 10.89 -8.63 -2.13
CA VAL A 44 11.27 -8.53 -3.54
C VAL A 44 10.60 -9.63 -4.38
N ASP A 45 10.36 -10.78 -3.77
CA ASP A 45 9.74 -11.94 -4.43
C ASP A 45 8.23 -11.78 -4.62
N TYR A 46 7.60 -10.80 -3.95
CA TYR A 46 6.15 -10.59 -3.94
C TYR A 46 5.74 -9.23 -4.48
N GLY A 47 6.58 -8.58 -5.30
CA GLY A 47 6.29 -7.26 -5.87
C GLY A 47 5.04 -7.22 -6.77
N SER A 48 4.59 -8.36 -7.29
CA SER A 48 3.36 -8.52 -8.08
C SER A 48 2.11 -8.84 -7.25
N LEU A 49 2.25 -8.96 -5.92
CA LEU A 49 1.17 -9.36 -5.01
C LEU A 49 -0.07 -8.48 -5.19
N LYS A 50 -1.25 -9.11 -5.09
CA LYS A 50 -2.54 -8.45 -4.97
C LYS A 50 -3.34 -9.15 -3.88
N VAL A 51 -4.09 -8.38 -3.11
CA VAL A 51 -5.01 -8.88 -2.09
C VAL A 51 -6.44 -8.63 -2.56
N GLU A 52 -7.20 -9.70 -2.76
CA GLU A 52 -8.63 -9.63 -3.09
C GLU A 52 -9.47 -9.73 -1.82
N VAL A 53 -10.44 -8.83 -1.67
CA VAL A 53 -11.31 -8.79 -0.49
C VAL A 53 -12.70 -9.24 -0.90
N ARG A 54 -13.16 -10.38 -0.35
CA ARG A 54 -14.52 -10.88 -0.57
C ARG A 54 -15.40 -10.70 0.67
N SER A 55 -16.68 -10.43 0.46
CA SER A 55 -17.69 -10.51 1.51
C SER A 55 -18.11 -11.95 1.80
N SER A 56 -18.84 -12.17 2.90
CA SER A 56 -19.50 -13.45 3.23
C SER A 56 -20.46 -13.98 2.16
N GLU A 57 -20.93 -13.12 1.26
CA GLU A 57 -21.79 -13.50 0.14
C GLU A 57 -20.96 -13.92 -1.09
N GLY A 58 -19.64 -13.95 -0.98
CA GLY A 58 -18.72 -14.24 -2.09
C GLY A 58 -18.52 -13.06 -3.05
N ARG A 59 -19.04 -11.88 -2.72
CA ARG A 59 -18.88 -10.69 -3.58
C ARG A 59 -17.49 -10.11 -3.43
N LEU A 60 -16.75 -9.96 -4.53
CA LEU A 60 -15.50 -9.21 -4.56
C LEU A 60 -15.77 -7.72 -4.30
N LEU A 61 -15.09 -7.16 -3.29
CA LEU A 61 -15.22 -5.77 -2.88
C LEU A 61 -14.10 -4.90 -3.46
N ALA A 62 -12.87 -5.41 -3.46
CA ALA A 62 -11.72 -4.73 -4.05
C ALA A 62 -10.55 -5.69 -4.29
N THR A 63 -9.66 -5.28 -5.18
CA THR A 63 -8.32 -5.87 -5.36
C THR A 63 -7.28 -4.81 -5.01
N VAL A 64 -6.38 -5.12 -4.09
CA VAL A 64 -5.45 -4.18 -3.47
C VAL A 64 -4.01 -4.61 -3.74
N ALA A 65 -3.30 -3.87 -4.58
CA ALA A 65 -1.87 -4.05 -4.80
C ALA A 65 -1.05 -3.29 -3.73
N PRO A 66 0.20 -3.71 -3.43
CA PRO A 66 1.12 -2.97 -2.58
C PRO A 66 1.26 -1.52 -3.05
N SER A 67 1.35 -0.60 -2.10
CA SER A 67 1.77 0.77 -2.40
C SER A 67 3.23 0.76 -2.85
N GLY A 68 3.56 1.55 -3.89
CA GLY A 68 4.94 1.69 -4.39
C GLY A 68 5.94 2.33 -3.42
N GLY A 69 5.59 2.41 -2.13
CA GLY A 69 6.37 3.04 -1.08
C GLY A 69 6.36 4.58 -1.17
N ARG A 70 5.81 5.24 -0.15
CA ARG A 70 6.52 6.38 0.42
C ARG A 70 7.21 5.84 1.68
N GLY A 71 8.53 5.70 1.65
CA GLY A 71 9.34 5.37 2.83
C GLY A 71 9.13 6.33 4.03
N CYS A 72 8.35 7.40 3.85
CA CYS A 72 8.05 8.43 4.86
C CYS A 72 6.92 8.08 5.84
N GLU A 73 5.95 7.21 5.50
CA GLU A 73 4.81 6.93 6.41
C GLU A 73 5.16 5.93 7.52
N GLN A 74 6.24 5.16 7.38
CA GLN A 74 6.80 4.38 8.50
C GLN A 74 7.31 5.31 9.61
N PHE A 75 7.84 6.50 9.28
CA PHE A 75 8.23 7.48 10.29
C PHE A 75 6.99 8.09 10.97
N ALA A 76 5.93 8.40 10.23
CA ALA A 76 4.73 9.03 10.80
C ALA A 76 4.02 8.18 11.88
N LEU A 77 4.19 6.86 11.89
CA LEU A 77 3.59 5.95 12.87
C LEU A 77 4.57 5.40 13.91
N ILE A 78 5.88 5.40 13.64
CA ILE A 78 6.92 4.96 14.59
C ILE A 78 7.40 6.14 15.48
N ASP A 79 7.14 7.39 15.09
CA ASP A 79 7.58 8.61 15.79
C ASP A 79 6.83 8.92 17.12
N ARG A 80 6.19 7.92 17.75
CA ARG A 80 5.71 8.03 19.14
C ARG A 80 6.78 7.72 20.20
N ARG A 81 8.05 7.55 19.80
CA ARG A 81 9.20 7.54 20.73
C ARG A 81 10.33 8.49 20.30
N ARG A 82 10.05 9.80 20.49
CA ARG A 82 10.96 10.92 20.84
C ARG A 82 11.72 11.68 19.72
N PRO A 83 11.97 12.99 19.95
CA PRO A 83 12.02 14.02 18.92
C PRO A 83 13.44 14.36 18.46
N GLY A 84 13.60 14.73 17.19
CA GLY A 84 14.84 15.37 16.76
C GLY A 84 15.03 15.49 15.26
N LEU A 85 14.58 16.63 14.72
CA LEU A 85 15.22 17.38 13.62
C LEU A 85 15.43 16.66 12.28
N PHE A 86 14.51 16.90 11.35
CA PHE A 86 14.89 16.99 9.94
C PHE A 86 14.56 18.37 9.39
N ARG A 87 15.54 19.27 9.47
CA ARG A 87 15.68 20.36 8.51
C ARG A 87 16.05 19.72 7.17
N TYR A 88 15.12 19.70 6.22
CA TYR A 88 15.48 19.53 4.82
C TYR A 88 15.24 20.86 4.10
N GLN A 89 16.36 21.54 3.84
CA GLN A 89 16.44 22.61 2.87
C GLN A 89 16.23 21.97 1.49
N ARG A 90 15.09 22.27 0.86
CA ARG A 90 14.82 21.87 -0.52
C ARG A 90 15.44 22.93 -1.43
N GLU A 91 16.65 22.67 -1.91
CA GLU A 91 17.13 23.38 -3.09
C GLU A 91 16.31 22.89 -4.29
N SER A 92 15.32 23.68 -4.65
CA SER A 92 14.51 23.51 -5.85
C SER A 92 15.38 23.74 -7.07
N ALA A 93 15.87 22.67 -7.70
CA ALA A 93 16.19 22.71 -9.11
C ALA A 93 14.88 22.82 -9.90
N VAL A 94 14.53 24.03 -10.34
CA VAL A 94 13.50 24.29 -11.35
C VAL A 94 14.18 24.84 -12.59
N SER A 95 13.94 24.12 -13.68
CA SER A 95 14.37 24.33 -15.06
C SER A 95 13.71 25.56 -15.71
N ALA A 96 14.45 26.26 -16.57
CA ALA A 96 13.96 26.97 -17.75
C ALA A 96 15.17 27.14 -18.69
N GLY A 97 15.19 26.64 -19.92
CA GLY A 97 14.33 27.07 -21.02
C GLY A 97 15.24 27.78 -22.02
N GLY A 98 15.43 27.20 -23.21
CA GLY A 98 16.43 27.65 -24.18
C GLY A 98 16.11 28.98 -24.86
N THR A 99 17.16 29.62 -25.38
CA THR A 99 17.29 30.23 -26.73
C THR A 99 18.52 31.14 -26.74
N ALA A 100 19.47 30.88 -27.65
CA ALA A 100 20.41 31.89 -28.12
C ALA A 100 21.00 31.46 -29.47
N ALA A 101 20.40 31.98 -30.55
CA ALA A 101 21.02 32.11 -31.86
C ALA A 101 21.02 33.60 -32.20
N LEU A 102 22.21 34.17 -32.33
CA LEU A 102 22.64 35.49 -32.84
C LEU A 102 23.98 35.74 -32.11
N ILE A 103 25.13 35.84 -32.77
CA ILE A 103 25.51 36.72 -33.88
C ILE A 103 26.46 35.98 -34.83
#